data_AF-C7PX99-F1
#
_entry.id   AF-C7PX99-F1
#
_cell.length_a   1.000
_cell.length_b   1.000
_cell.length_c   1.000
_cell.angle_alpha   90.00
_cell.angle_beta   90.00
_cell.angle_gamma   90.00
#
_symmetry.space_group_name_H-M   'P 1'
#
loop_
_entity.id
_entity.type
_entity.pdbx_description
1 polymer ?
#
loop_
_entity_poly.entity_id
_entity_poly.type
_entity_poly.pdbx_seq_one_letter_code
_entity_poly.pdbx_strand_id
1 'polypeptide(L)'
;MKMVAWLAQHARPGVSWDRLALQAFDEDMPVPSEGIRRAFTRQIDKTRLPGGIALDSAPGTDRETWAVEAAETVTATGATMFRPLARIARIDSAVQSLLAAHAPWPPQEYADLDRRTDTDRTPAEITQMAVAAIIDPENYLPGSTIADVLAALLPEGQLSPMASFLEFSDLDATELTAAEWLGKNMAGSILEELRAAIAAADIAELRQAYRAAQACTRRTGELLNSVEAEIGAGTLGDACRAWVSAAAFGLPRIMLLVTARDRKPHEFAISAALLLWTNRMVSRLRSAFPGGFTALDEPLRQMVEGLSLAVLTGEDA
;
A
#
# COMPACT_ATOMS: atom_id res chain seq x y z
N MET A 1 -9.06 -36.04 -11.26
CA MET A 1 -10.45 -35.72 -11.67
C MET A 1 -10.95 -34.37 -11.17
N LYS A 2 -10.71 -33.95 -9.91
CA LYS A 2 -11.21 -32.66 -9.38
C LYS A 2 -10.84 -31.44 -10.24
N MET A 3 -9.58 -31.29 -10.67
CA MET A 3 -9.16 -30.17 -11.54
C MET A 3 -9.85 -30.15 -12.90
N VAL A 4 -10.06 -31.32 -13.52
CA VAL A 4 -10.74 -31.41 -14.83
C VAL A 4 -12.20 -30.98 -14.71
N ALA A 5 -12.90 -31.44 -13.67
CA ALA A 5 -14.26 -31.00 -13.39
C ALA A 5 -14.35 -29.51 -13.08
N TRP A 6 -13.38 -28.99 -12.31
CA TRP A 6 -13.28 -27.56 -12.01
C TRP A 6 -13.08 -26.71 -13.28
N LEU A 7 -12.17 -27.12 -14.16
CA LEU A 7 -11.94 -26.45 -15.43
C LEU A 7 -13.19 -26.49 -16.32
N ALA A 8 -13.94 -27.59 -16.35
CA ALA A 8 -15.19 -27.67 -17.12
C ALA A 8 -16.25 -26.64 -16.65
N GLN A 9 -16.22 -26.22 -15.39
CA GLN A 9 -17.15 -25.22 -14.83
C GLN A 9 -16.66 -23.78 -15.04
N HIS A 10 -15.34 -23.56 -15.05
CA HIS A 10 -14.74 -22.23 -14.99
C HIS A 10 -14.08 -21.77 -16.30
N ALA A 11 -13.59 -22.69 -17.13
CA ALA A 11 -12.98 -22.38 -18.41
C ALA A 11 -14.05 -22.03 -19.45
N ARG A 12 -14.43 -20.76 -19.49
CA ARG A 12 -15.36 -20.19 -20.47
C ARG A 12 -14.62 -19.49 -21.61
N PRO A 13 -15.21 -19.36 -22.81
CA PRO A 13 -14.64 -18.54 -23.88
C PRO A 13 -14.28 -17.13 -23.38
N GLY A 14 -13.07 -16.67 -23.69
CA GLY A 14 -12.57 -15.35 -23.30
C GLY A 14 -11.92 -15.24 -21.92
N VAL A 15 -11.94 -16.29 -21.08
CA VAL A 15 -11.21 -16.28 -19.80
C VAL A 15 -9.74 -16.62 -20.05
N SER A 16 -8.83 -15.71 -19.67
CA SER A 16 -7.39 -15.97 -19.81
C SER A 16 -6.92 -17.05 -18.85
N TRP A 17 -5.92 -17.82 -19.27
CA TRP A 17 -5.33 -18.87 -18.45
C TRP A 17 -4.81 -18.34 -17.11
N ASP A 18 -4.16 -17.17 -17.09
CA ASP A 18 -3.64 -16.57 -15.85
C ASP A 18 -4.75 -16.27 -14.83
N ARG A 19 -5.93 -15.89 -15.31
CA ARG A 19 -7.09 -15.65 -14.46
C ARG A 19 -7.62 -16.97 -13.88
N LEU A 20 -7.68 -18.02 -14.70
CA LEU A 20 -8.06 -19.36 -14.23
C LEU A 20 -7.04 -19.91 -13.23
N ALA A 21 -5.74 -19.69 -13.46
CA ALA A 21 -4.68 -20.12 -12.55
C ALA A 21 -4.80 -19.45 -11.17
N LEU A 22 -5.04 -18.14 -11.12
CA LEU A 22 -5.25 -17.42 -9.84
C LEU A 22 -6.55 -17.81 -9.15
N GLN A 23 -7.62 -18.06 -9.90
CA GLN A 23 -8.88 -18.53 -9.32
C GLN A 23 -8.75 -19.97 -8.78
N ALA A 24 -8.09 -20.86 -9.53
CA ALA A 24 -7.79 -22.20 -9.05
C ALA A 24 -6.86 -22.16 -7.81
N PHE A 25 -5.91 -21.22 -7.78
CA PHE A 25 -5.01 -21.02 -6.65
C PHE A 25 -5.75 -20.57 -5.38
N ASP A 26 -6.74 -19.70 -5.54
CA ASP A 26 -7.65 -19.26 -4.48
C ASP A 26 -8.47 -20.42 -3.90
N GLU A 27 -8.99 -21.28 -4.77
CA GLU A 27 -9.80 -22.45 -4.39
C GLU A 27 -8.98 -23.69 -3.99
N ASP A 28 -7.69 -23.51 -3.67
CA ASP A 28 -6.74 -24.56 -3.30
C ASP A 28 -6.64 -25.73 -4.31
N MET A 29 -6.93 -25.43 -5.58
CA MET A 29 -6.81 -26.39 -6.67
C MET A 29 -5.35 -26.54 -7.10
N PRO A 30 -4.94 -27.74 -7.57
CA PRO A 30 -3.55 -28.01 -7.92
C PRO A 30 -3.15 -27.27 -9.22
N VAL A 31 -2.42 -26.16 -9.09
CA VAL A 31 -1.86 -25.40 -10.21
C VAL A 31 -0.33 -25.53 -10.21
N PRO A 32 0.33 -25.74 -11.36
CA PRO A 32 1.78 -25.74 -11.43
C PRO A 32 2.39 -24.44 -10.89
N SER A 33 3.47 -24.56 -10.10
CA SER A 33 4.14 -23.44 -9.45
C SER A 33 4.56 -22.33 -10.42
N GLU A 34 5.18 -22.71 -11.54
CA GLU A 34 5.55 -21.77 -12.61
C GLU A 34 4.34 -21.02 -13.17
N GLY A 35 3.21 -21.72 -13.21
CA GLY A 35 1.95 -21.17 -13.64
C GLY A 35 1.39 -20.07 -12.76
N ILE A 36 1.44 -20.30 -11.45
CA ILE A 36 1.02 -19.31 -10.45
C ILE A 36 1.95 -18.09 -10.54
N ARG A 37 3.27 -18.29 -10.57
CA ARG A 37 4.25 -17.20 -10.69
C ARG A 37 4.01 -16.37 -11.95
N ARG A 38 3.85 -17.01 -13.10
CA ARG A 38 3.52 -16.34 -14.36
C ARG A 38 2.23 -15.53 -14.25
N ALA A 39 1.20 -16.11 -13.64
CA ALA A 39 -0.08 -15.43 -13.48
C ALA A 39 0.02 -14.19 -12.57
N PHE A 40 0.79 -14.28 -11.48
CA PHE A 40 1.11 -13.14 -10.61
C PHE A 40 1.88 -12.06 -11.36
N THR A 41 2.99 -12.41 -12.01
CA THR A 41 3.80 -11.49 -12.83
C THR A 41 2.96 -10.81 -13.90
N ARG A 42 2.08 -11.55 -14.58
CA ARG A 42 1.21 -10.99 -15.61
C ARG A 42 0.20 -9.97 -15.07
N GLN A 43 -0.21 -10.06 -13.81
CA GLN A 43 -1.05 -9.01 -13.20
C GLN A 43 -0.23 -7.75 -12.94
N ILE A 44 1.02 -7.88 -12.50
CA ILE A 44 1.94 -6.74 -12.39
C ILE A 44 2.11 -6.07 -13.76
N ASP A 45 2.38 -6.85 -14.81
CA ASP A 45 2.62 -6.35 -16.16
C ASP A 45 1.40 -5.68 -16.80
N LYS A 46 0.19 -5.85 -16.23
CA LYS A 46 -1.03 -5.16 -16.66
C LYS A 46 -1.25 -3.84 -15.94
N THR A 47 -0.48 -3.56 -14.89
CA THR A 47 -0.60 -2.32 -14.13
C THR A 47 -0.17 -1.15 -15.01
N ARG A 48 -1.03 -0.15 -15.12
CA ARG A 48 -0.79 1.08 -15.87
C ARG A 48 -1.09 2.27 -14.99
N LEU A 49 -0.32 3.32 -15.17
CA LEU A 49 -0.65 4.63 -14.62
C LEU A 49 -1.83 5.24 -15.40
N PRO A 50 -2.50 6.26 -14.85
CA PRO A 50 -3.48 7.05 -15.58
C PRO A 50 -2.94 7.51 -16.94
N GLY A 51 -3.80 7.55 -17.96
CA GLY A 51 -3.37 7.77 -19.34
C GLY A 51 -2.85 6.52 -20.07
N GLY A 52 -2.85 5.36 -19.41
CA GLY A 52 -2.43 4.09 -20.03
C GLY A 52 -0.91 3.90 -20.09
N ILE A 53 -0.17 4.72 -19.36
CA ILE A 53 1.29 4.73 -19.34
C ILE A 53 1.80 3.45 -18.65
N ALA A 54 2.74 2.77 -19.30
CA ALA A 54 3.44 1.64 -18.70
C ALA A 54 4.43 2.12 -17.64
N LEU A 55 4.60 1.37 -16.56
CA LEU A 55 5.54 1.74 -15.50
C LEU A 55 6.99 1.40 -15.86
N ASP A 56 7.20 0.41 -16.73
CA ASP A 56 8.53 0.09 -17.27
C ASP A 56 8.92 1.12 -18.34
N SER A 57 10.22 1.44 -18.47
CA SER A 57 10.70 2.42 -19.44
C SER A 57 10.56 1.94 -20.88
N ALA A 58 10.40 2.90 -21.79
CA ALA A 58 10.50 2.63 -23.22
C ALA A 58 11.94 2.23 -23.59
N PRO A 59 12.14 1.29 -24.55
CA PRO A 59 13.48 0.95 -25.01
C PRO A 59 14.23 2.19 -25.52
N GLY A 60 15.37 2.50 -24.89
CA GLY A 60 16.24 3.60 -25.29
C GLY A 60 16.12 4.91 -24.50
N THR A 61 15.15 5.00 -23.58
CA THR A 61 15.05 6.12 -22.63
C THR A 61 15.69 5.71 -21.31
N ASP A 62 16.55 6.56 -20.73
CA ASP A 62 17.00 6.37 -19.36
C ASP A 62 15.84 6.52 -18.37
N ARG A 63 15.96 5.86 -17.22
CA ARG A 63 14.85 5.72 -16.26
C ARG A 63 14.44 7.05 -15.63
N GLU A 64 15.41 7.92 -15.35
CA GLU A 64 15.18 9.24 -14.76
C GLU A 64 14.36 10.11 -15.71
N THR A 65 14.77 10.20 -16.98
CA THR A 65 14.02 10.92 -18.01
C THR A 65 12.61 10.34 -18.18
N TRP A 66 12.48 9.02 -18.22
CA TRP A 66 11.17 8.37 -18.31
C TRP A 66 10.28 8.68 -17.11
N ALA A 67 10.84 8.70 -15.90
CA ALA A 67 10.11 9.02 -14.68
C ALA A 67 9.49 10.42 -14.75
N VAL A 68 10.24 11.41 -15.24
CA VAL A 68 9.75 12.78 -15.43
C VAL A 68 8.64 12.84 -16.49
N GLU A 69 8.87 12.27 -17.69
CA GLU A 69 7.90 12.28 -18.79
C GLU A 69 6.58 11.58 -18.42
N ALA A 70 6.66 10.42 -17.75
CA ALA A 70 5.51 9.70 -17.27
C ALA A 70 4.75 10.51 -16.22
N ALA A 71 5.46 11.16 -15.31
CA ALA A 71 4.86 11.97 -14.25
C ALA A 71 4.12 13.20 -14.82
N GLU A 72 4.72 13.90 -15.79
CA GLU A 72 4.07 15.00 -16.52
C GLU A 72 2.84 14.52 -17.29
N THR A 73 2.92 13.37 -17.94
CA THR A 73 1.79 12.82 -18.68
C THR A 73 0.64 12.44 -17.73
N VAL A 74 0.93 11.82 -16.57
CA VAL A 74 -0.09 11.51 -15.57
C VAL A 74 -0.77 12.78 -15.07
N THR A 75 -0.01 13.81 -14.67
CA THR A 75 -0.59 15.05 -14.15
C THR A 75 -1.41 15.78 -15.21
N ALA A 76 -0.99 15.73 -16.49
CA ALA A 76 -1.76 16.28 -17.61
C ALA A 76 -3.14 15.61 -17.81
N THR A 77 -3.33 14.37 -17.37
CA THR A 77 -4.66 13.73 -17.39
C THR A 77 -5.62 14.27 -16.33
N GLY A 78 -5.15 15.15 -15.43
CA GLY A 78 -5.87 15.58 -14.24
C GLY A 78 -5.99 14.47 -13.20
N ALA A 79 -5.27 13.35 -13.37
CA ALA A 79 -5.18 12.34 -12.36
C ALA A 79 -4.41 12.90 -11.17
N THR A 80 -5.00 12.75 -10.00
CA THR A 80 -4.35 13.01 -8.74
C THR A 80 -4.10 11.69 -8.05
N MET A 81 -2.97 11.58 -7.36
CA MET A 81 -2.70 10.46 -6.45
C MET A 81 -3.81 10.32 -5.40
N PHE A 82 -4.48 11.44 -5.08
CA PHE A 82 -5.36 11.66 -3.93
C PHE A 82 -6.85 11.67 -4.27
N ARG A 83 -7.33 10.79 -5.14
CA ARG A 83 -8.80 10.61 -5.27
C ARG A 83 -9.25 9.37 -4.49
N PRO A 84 -9.49 9.49 -3.17
CA PRO A 84 -10.07 8.40 -2.41
C PRO A 84 -11.42 8.02 -3.02
N LEU A 85 -11.82 6.77 -2.84
CA LEU A 85 -13.17 6.35 -3.20
C LEU A 85 -14.17 7.31 -2.54
N ALA A 86 -15.25 7.67 -3.25
CA ALA A 86 -16.25 8.60 -2.72
C ALA A 86 -16.81 8.17 -1.35
N ARG A 87 -16.83 6.86 -1.07
CA ARG A 87 -17.15 6.31 0.25
C ARG A 87 -16.15 6.74 1.33
N ILE A 88 -14.85 6.57 1.08
CA ILE A 88 -13.77 6.93 1.99
C ILE A 88 -13.79 8.44 2.26
N ALA A 89 -13.92 9.26 1.22
CA ALA A 89 -14.00 10.72 1.38
C ALA A 89 -15.17 11.17 2.27
N ARG A 90 -16.34 10.54 2.13
CA ARG A 90 -17.51 10.81 2.99
C ARG A 90 -17.24 10.41 4.44
N ILE A 91 -16.62 9.26 4.65
CA ILE A 91 -16.24 8.80 5.99
C ILE A 91 -15.24 9.77 6.62
N ASP A 92 -14.18 10.15 5.90
CA ASP A 92 -13.17 11.09 6.42
C ASP A 92 -13.82 12.40 6.87
N SER A 93 -14.69 12.99 6.06
CA SER A 93 -15.39 14.24 6.38
C SER A 93 -16.34 14.09 7.59
N ALA A 94 -17.06 12.96 7.68
CA ALA A 94 -17.99 12.71 8.77
C ALA A 94 -17.26 12.43 10.10
N VAL A 95 -16.19 11.64 10.07
CA VAL A 95 -15.33 11.40 11.25
C VAL A 95 -14.74 12.72 11.74
N GLN A 96 -14.22 13.57 10.84
CA GLN A 96 -13.72 14.89 11.22
C GLN A 96 -14.76 15.75 11.93
N SER A 97 -15.99 15.75 11.42
CA SER A 97 -17.10 16.49 12.03
C SER A 97 -17.43 15.96 13.43
N LEU A 98 -17.37 14.64 13.64
CA LEU A 98 -17.58 14.02 14.94
C LEU A 98 -16.45 14.30 15.94
N LEU A 99 -15.20 14.29 15.48
CA LEU A 99 -14.05 14.65 16.29
C LEU A 99 -14.20 16.08 16.82
N ALA A 100 -14.48 17.04 15.93
CA ALA A 100 -14.68 18.43 16.30
C ALA A 100 -15.79 18.65 17.35
N ALA A 101 -16.77 17.73 17.43
CA ALA A 101 -17.89 17.80 18.37
C ALA A 101 -17.63 17.13 19.74
N HIS A 102 -16.76 16.11 19.82
CA HIS A 102 -16.65 15.25 21.01
C HIS A 102 -15.34 15.39 21.79
N ALA A 103 -14.21 15.66 21.12
CA ALA A 103 -12.92 15.95 21.75
C ALA A 103 -11.90 16.36 20.68
N PRO A 104 -10.92 17.24 20.99
CA PRO A 104 -9.80 17.49 20.08
C PRO A 104 -9.04 16.17 19.88
N TRP A 105 -9.08 15.68 18.65
CA TRP A 105 -8.30 14.54 18.17
C TRP A 105 -7.41 15.01 17.01
N PRO A 106 -6.17 14.52 16.91
CA PRO A 106 -5.59 13.47 17.74
C PRO A 106 -5.19 13.95 19.14
N PRO A 107 -4.97 13.02 20.10
CA PRO A 107 -4.48 13.35 21.44
C PRO A 107 -3.24 14.24 21.34
N GLN A 108 -3.02 15.10 22.34
CA GLN A 108 -1.89 16.04 22.35
C GLN A 108 -0.55 15.34 22.06
N GLU A 109 -0.38 14.12 22.55
CA GLU A 109 0.78 13.26 22.31
C GLU A 109 1.09 13.06 20.82
N TYR A 110 0.07 12.97 19.95
CA TYR A 110 0.26 12.88 18.50
C TYR A 110 0.49 14.24 17.86
N ALA A 111 -0.10 15.31 18.40
CA ALA A 111 0.15 16.66 17.93
C ALA A 111 1.59 17.09 18.20
N ASP A 112 2.15 16.70 19.34
CA ASP A 112 3.54 16.97 19.69
C ASP A 112 4.54 16.22 18.78
N LEU A 113 4.09 15.14 18.12
CA LEU A 113 4.89 14.39 17.14
C LEU A 113 4.81 14.98 15.73
N ASP A 114 3.77 15.77 15.41
CA ASP A 114 3.66 16.41 14.11
C ASP A 114 4.35 17.77 14.08
N ARG A 115 5.63 17.77 13.72
CA ARG A 115 6.45 18.99 13.56
C ARG A 115 6.29 19.69 12.21
N ARG A 116 5.44 19.18 11.31
CA ARG A 116 5.35 19.71 9.95
C ARG A 116 4.70 21.09 9.96
N THR A 117 5.22 21.95 9.11
CA THR A 117 4.48 23.08 8.58
C THR A 117 3.70 22.64 7.34
N ASP A 118 2.62 23.32 6.98
CA ASP A 118 1.90 23.03 5.75
C ASP A 118 2.88 22.94 4.56
N THR A 119 2.70 21.93 3.70
CA THR A 119 3.54 21.75 2.51
C THR A 119 3.11 22.77 1.45
N ASP A 120 4.06 23.51 0.88
CA ASP A 120 3.81 24.45 -0.22
C ASP A 120 3.50 23.74 -1.55
N ARG A 121 3.53 22.39 -1.56
CA ARG A 121 3.34 21.57 -2.76
C ARG A 121 1.87 21.42 -3.13
N THR A 122 1.60 21.61 -4.40
CA THR A 122 0.31 21.35 -5.03
C THR A 122 0.04 19.85 -5.16
N PRO A 123 -1.23 19.41 -5.22
CA PRO A 123 -1.57 18.00 -5.47
C PRO A 123 -0.96 17.43 -6.76
N ALA A 124 -0.72 18.28 -7.76
CA ALA A 124 -0.08 17.89 -9.02
C ALA A 124 1.41 17.57 -8.80
N GLU A 125 2.14 18.41 -8.08
CA GLU A 125 3.55 18.18 -7.76
C GLU A 125 3.74 16.90 -6.93
N ILE A 126 2.87 16.67 -5.95
CA ILE A 126 2.97 15.43 -5.14
C ILE A 126 2.61 14.19 -5.97
N THR A 127 1.65 14.31 -6.90
CA THR A 127 1.37 13.24 -7.87
C THR A 127 2.57 12.98 -8.78
N GLN A 128 3.26 14.04 -9.22
CA GLN A 128 4.44 13.93 -10.05
C GLN A 128 5.57 13.20 -9.31
N MET A 129 5.84 13.62 -8.07
CA MET A 129 6.84 13.00 -7.19
C MET A 129 6.53 11.52 -6.95
N ALA A 130 5.27 11.17 -6.69
CA ALA A 130 4.87 9.79 -6.49
C ALA A 130 5.04 8.91 -7.73
N VAL A 131 4.67 9.41 -8.91
CA VAL A 131 4.87 8.68 -10.16
C VAL A 131 6.37 8.47 -10.42
N ALA A 132 7.17 9.51 -10.25
CA ALA A 132 8.61 9.42 -10.42
C ALA A 132 9.24 8.42 -9.43
N ALA A 133 8.81 8.43 -8.17
CA ALA A 133 9.28 7.48 -7.14
C ALA A 133 8.88 6.02 -7.42
N ILE A 134 7.76 5.76 -8.09
CA ILE A 134 7.39 4.38 -8.47
C ILE A 134 8.29 3.86 -9.60
N ILE A 135 8.64 4.74 -10.55
CA ILE A 135 9.42 4.40 -11.74
C ILE A 135 10.91 4.34 -11.41
N ASP A 136 11.41 5.33 -10.68
CA ASP A 136 12.81 5.53 -10.34
C ASP A 136 13.02 5.82 -8.84
N PRO A 137 12.78 4.83 -7.98
CA PRO A 137 12.85 5.00 -6.53
C PRO A 137 14.24 5.43 -6.04
N GLU A 138 15.31 5.05 -6.75
CA GLU A 138 16.69 5.40 -6.38
C GLU A 138 16.91 6.91 -6.36
N ASN A 139 16.36 7.63 -7.35
CA ASN A 139 16.54 9.07 -7.50
C ASN A 139 15.41 9.90 -6.87
N TYR A 140 14.22 9.30 -6.66
CA TYR A 140 13.01 10.03 -6.25
C TYR A 140 12.39 9.61 -4.90
N LEU A 141 13.08 8.80 -4.09
CA LEU A 141 12.69 8.49 -2.70
C LEU A 141 13.60 9.10 -1.61
N PRO A 142 13.92 10.41 -1.60
CA PRO A 142 14.44 11.02 -0.38
C PRO A 142 13.36 11.01 0.72
N GLY A 143 13.77 10.98 1.99
CA GLY A 143 12.85 10.91 3.14
C GLY A 143 11.77 12.00 3.13
N SER A 144 12.12 13.22 2.71
CA SER A 144 11.19 14.34 2.55
C SER A 144 10.12 14.07 1.48
N THR A 145 10.47 13.48 0.33
CA THR A 145 9.48 13.10 -0.69
C THR A 145 8.48 12.09 -0.15
N ILE A 146 8.94 11.11 0.64
CA ILE A 146 8.04 10.14 1.28
C ILE A 146 7.13 10.84 2.29
N ALA A 147 7.68 11.75 3.09
CA ALA A 147 6.91 12.55 4.04
C ALA A 147 5.80 13.36 3.34
N ASP A 148 6.11 14.06 2.25
CA ASP A 148 5.14 14.82 1.46
C ASP A 148 4.06 13.94 0.83
N VAL A 149 4.45 12.77 0.31
CA VAL A 149 3.49 11.81 -0.25
C VAL A 149 2.56 11.28 0.83
N LEU A 150 3.09 10.89 1.99
CA LEU A 150 2.29 10.40 3.11
C LEU A 150 1.39 11.49 3.70
N ALA A 151 1.90 12.71 3.79
CA ALA A 151 1.15 13.89 4.18
C ALA A 151 -0.10 14.08 3.32
N ALA A 152 0.06 13.99 2.00
CA ALA A 152 -1.02 14.26 1.06
C ALA A 152 -2.08 13.15 0.99
N LEU A 153 -1.80 11.95 1.54
CA LEU A 153 -2.80 10.88 1.67
C LEU A 153 -3.83 11.14 2.78
N LEU A 154 -3.54 12.11 3.65
CA LEU A 154 -4.40 12.48 4.74
C LEU A 154 -5.48 13.49 4.30
N PRO A 155 -6.66 13.44 4.93
CA PRO A 155 -7.60 14.55 4.87
C PRO A 155 -6.95 15.86 5.32
N GLU A 156 -7.37 16.97 4.73
CA GLU A 156 -6.92 18.31 5.09
C GLU A 156 -7.06 18.57 6.60
N GLY A 157 -6.04 19.19 7.20
CA GLY A 157 -5.98 19.48 8.63
C GLY A 157 -5.70 18.28 9.54
N GLN A 158 -5.44 17.08 8.99
CA GLN A 158 -4.96 15.96 9.82
C GLN A 158 -3.46 16.00 10.06
N LEU A 159 -3.10 15.61 11.28
CA LEU A 159 -1.71 15.42 11.67
C LEU A 159 -1.14 14.14 11.06
N SER A 160 0.12 14.19 10.66
CA SER A 160 0.89 13.06 10.12
C SER A 160 2.19 12.85 10.90
N PRO A 161 2.12 12.34 12.15
CA PRO A 161 3.31 12.02 12.94
C PRO A 161 4.34 11.19 12.17
N MET A 162 3.89 10.29 11.28
CA MET A 162 4.79 9.51 10.43
C MET A 162 5.51 10.34 9.37
N ALA A 163 4.84 11.28 8.71
CA ALA A 163 5.51 12.17 7.76
C ALA A 163 6.52 13.06 8.49
N SER A 164 6.17 13.59 9.65
CA SER A 164 7.06 14.42 10.47
C SER A 164 8.25 13.61 11.01
N PHE A 165 8.04 12.35 11.37
CA PHE A 165 9.13 11.44 11.71
C PHE A 165 10.08 11.26 10.51
N LEU A 166 9.58 11.06 9.30
CA LEU A 166 10.42 10.87 8.11
C LEU A 166 11.15 12.15 7.66
N GLU A 167 10.57 13.32 7.95
CA GLU A 167 11.14 14.62 7.58
C GLU A 167 12.11 15.17 8.63
N PHE A 168 11.81 14.96 9.92
CA PHE A 168 12.52 15.57 11.06
C PHE A 168 13.11 14.55 12.02
N SER A 169 13.30 13.29 11.63
CA SER A 169 13.99 12.33 12.49
C SER A 169 15.40 12.84 12.79
N ASP A 170 15.65 13.19 14.06
CA ASP A 170 16.97 13.51 14.63
C ASP A 170 17.89 12.26 14.68
N LEU A 171 17.66 11.27 13.83
CA LEU A 171 18.59 10.16 13.59
C LEU A 171 19.84 10.80 12.98
N ASP A 172 20.91 10.89 13.78
CA ASP A 172 22.14 11.60 13.48
C ASP A 172 22.52 11.51 11.99
N ALA A 173 22.71 12.68 11.37
CA ALA A 173 23.01 12.90 9.95
C ALA A 173 24.32 12.26 9.43
N THR A 174 24.93 11.36 10.21
CA THR A 174 26.04 10.50 9.82
C THR A 174 25.61 9.08 9.40
N GLU A 175 24.35 8.70 9.63
CA GLU A 175 23.80 7.41 9.24
C GLU A 175 22.72 7.55 8.17
N LEU A 176 22.74 6.61 7.22
CA LEU A 176 21.83 6.57 6.09
C LEU A 176 20.41 6.35 6.61
N THR A 177 19.47 7.27 6.35
CA THR A 177 18.09 7.14 6.84
C THR A 177 17.42 5.88 6.28
N ALA A 178 16.39 5.36 6.94
CA ALA A 178 15.66 4.19 6.44
C ALA A 178 15.10 4.41 5.02
N ALA A 179 14.65 5.64 4.71
CA ALA A 179 14.18 6.03 3.38
C ALA A 179 15.30 6.02 2.34
N GLU A 180 16.46 6.61 2.64
CA GLU A 180 17.63 6.57 1.76
C GLU A 180 18.17 5.14 1.58
N TRP A 181 18.07 4.33 2.63
CA TRP A 181 18.49 2.92 2.58
C TRP A 181 17.55 2.15 1.66
N LEU A 182 16.23 2.37 1.78
CA LEU A 182 15.24 1.81 0.88
C LEU A 182 15.53 2.21 -0.58
N GLY A 183 15.72 3.50 -0.86
CA GLY A 183 16.02 3.99 -2.21
C GLY A 183 17.28 3.36 -2.81
N LYS A 184 18.39 3.32 -2.04
CA LYS A 184 19.67 2.74 -2.49
C LYS A 184 19.67 1.21 -2.62
N ASN A 185 18.76 0.52 -1.92
CA ASN A 185 18.66 -0.94 -1.95
C ASN A 185 17.51 -1.44 -2.84
N MET A 186 16.83 -0.55 -3.55
CA MET A 186 15.90 -0.89 -4.61
C MET A 186 16.63 -0.87 -5.95
N ALA A 187 16.66 -2.02 -6.61
CA ALA A 187 17.26 -2.15 -7.93
C ALA A 187 16.19 -1.88 -8.99
N GLY A 188 16.02 -0.60 -9.34
CA GLY A 188 15.09 -0.18 -10.38
C GLY A 188 13.65 0.04 -9.92
N SER A 189 12.68 -0.13 -10.80
CA SER A 189 11.29 0.27 -10.52
C SER A 189 10.64 -0.60 -9.45
N ILE A 190 9.58 -0.09 -8.79
CA ILE A 190 8.79 -0.90 -7.84
C ILE A 190 8.26 -2.18 -8.51
N LEU A 191 7.92 -2.15 -9.80
CA LEU A 191 7.43 -3.35 -10.48
C LEU A 191 8.51 -4.42 -10.63
N GLU A 192 9.76 -4.03 -10.87
CA GLU A 192 10.90 -4.96 -10.92
C GLU A 192 11.10 -5.61 -9.54
N GLU A 193 11.00 -4.85 -8.46
CA GLU A 193 11.04 -5.36 -7.09
C GLU A 193 9.88 -6.32 -6.77
N LEU A 194 8.66 -6.02 -7.22
CA LEU A 194 7.51 -6.93 -7.05
C LEU A 194 7.70 -8.24 -7.83
N ARG A 195 8.21 -8.17 -9.07
CA ARG A 195 8.54 -9.35 -9.87
C ARG A 195 9.64 -10.18 -9.20
N ALA A 196 10.69 -9.54 -8.70
CA ALA A 196 11.76 -10.20 -7.95
C ALA A 196 11.22 -10.85 -6.67
N ALA A 197 10.31 -10.19 -5.96
CA ALA A 197 9.65 -10.74 -4.79
C ALA A 197 8.89 -12.04 -5.13
N ILE A 198 8.08 -12.03 -6.18
CA ILE A 198 7.37 -13.22 -6.68
C ILE A 198 8.34 -14.32 -7.10
N ALA A 199 9.41 -13.99 -7.82
CA ALA A 199 10.37 -14.98 -8.30
C ALA A 199 11.07 -15.71 -7.15
N ALA A 200 11.44 -14.98 -6.10
CA ALA A 200 12.15 -15.52 -4.95
C ALA A 200 11.25 -16.19 -3.90
N ALA A 201 9.93 -15.95 -3.90
CA ALA A 201 9.03 -16.59 -2.93
C ALA A 201 8.81 -18.07 -3.21
N ASP A 202 8.53 -18.91 -2.23
CA ASP A 202 7.97 -20.23 -2.51
C ASP A 202 6.44 -20.17 -2.75
N ILE A 203 5.81 -21.28 -3.14
CA ILE A 203 4.36 -21.30 -3.39
C ILE A 203 3.54 -21.14 -2.11
N ALA A 204 4.06 -21.59 -0.96
CA ALA A 204 3.37 -21.44 0.31
C ALA A 204 3.36 -19.97 0.75
N GLU A 205 4.49 -19.27 0.62
CA GLU A 205 4.60 -17.82 0.85
C GLU A 205 3.67 -17.03 -0.07
N LEU A 206 3.63 -17.35 -1.38
CA LEU A 206 2.69 -16.71 -2.31
C LEU A 206 1.23 -16.95 -1.91
N ARG A 207 0.89 -18.15 -1.41
CA ARG A 207 -0.46 -18.47 -0.96
C ARG A 207 -0.81 -17.68 0.31
N GLN A 208 0.13 -17.60 1.23
CA GLN A 208 -0.02 -16.87 2.47
C GLN A 208 -0.25 -15.37 2.20
N ALA A 209 0.59 -14.77 1.35
CA ALA A 209 0.44 -13.37 0.94
C ALA A 209 -0.89 -13.12 0.20
N TYR A 210 -1.34 -14.08 -0.61
CA TYR A 210 -2.62 -13.99 -1.32
C TYR A 210 -3.82 -14.02 -0.36
N ARG A 211 -3.82 -14.95 0.60
CA ARG A 211 -4.84 -15.01 1.66
C ARG A 211 -4.80 -13.76 2.54
N ALA A 212 -3.62 -13.23 2.84
CA ALA A 212 -3.44 -11.96 3.55
C ALA A 212 -4.09 -10.81 2.79
N ALA A 213 -3.86 -10.70 1.49
CA ALA A 213 -4.49 -9.67 0.66
C ALA A 213 -6.03 -9.75 0.69
N GLN A 214 -6.59 -10.97 0.63
CA GLN A 214 -8.05 -11.18 0.72
C GLN A 214 -8.62 -10.78 2.08
N ALA A 215 -7.96 -11.23 3.15
CA ALA A 215 -8.36 -10.91 4.50
C ALA A 215 -8.26 -9.41 4.79
N CYS A 216 -7.24 -8.72 4.28
CA CYS A 216 -7.14 -7.26 4.35
C CYS A 216 -8.34 -6.58 3.69
N THR A 217 -8.74 -6.98 2.48
CA THR A 217 -9.93 -6.43 1.82
C THR A 217 -11.21 -6.69 2.62
N ARG A 218 -11.39 -7.90 3.16
CA ARG A 218 -12.55 -8.20 4.02
C ARG A 218 -12.57 -7.31 5.26
N ARG A 219 -11.46 -7.22 5.98
CA ARG A 219 -11.32 -6.39 7.19
C ARG A 219 -11.51 -4.91 6.91
N THR A 220 -10.99 -4.40 5.80
CA THR A 220 -11.24 -3.03 5.36
C THR A 220 -12.73 -2.79 5.13
N GLY A 221 -13.44 -3.75 4.50
CA GLY A 221 -14.89 -3.69 4.34
C GLY A 221 -15.64 -3.66 5.68
N GLU A 222 -15.25 -4.50 6.63
CA GLU A 222 -15.81 -4.55 7.99
C GLU A 222 -15.55 -3.25 8.76
N LEU A 223 -14.33 -2.70 8.67
CA LEU A 223 -13.98 -1.42 9.28
C LEU A 223 -14.82 -0.28 8.69
N LEU A 224 -14.94 -0.21 7.36
CA LEU A 224 -15.77 0.81 6.69
C LEU A 224 -17.23 0.75 7.17
N ASN A 225 -17.82 -0.46 7.23
CA ASN A 225 -19.18 -0.65 7.71
C ASN A 225 -19.34 -0.23 9.17
N SER A 226 -18.36 -0.57 10.02
CA SER A 226 -18.39 -0.27 11.45
C SER A 226 -18.26 1.23 11.72
N VAL A 227 -17.36 1.91 10.99
CA VAL A 227 -17.20 3.36 11.05
C VAL A 227 -18.48 4.07 10.61
N GLU A 228 -19.10 3.62 9.51
CA GLU A 228 -20.38 4.19 9.06
C GLU A 228 -21.51 3.98 10.07
N ALA A 229 -21.55 2.84 10.77
CA ALA A 229 -22.51 2.58 11.83
C ALA A 229 -22.30 3.53 13.03
N GLU A 230 -21.06 3.72 13.47
CA GLU A 230 -20.72 4.66 14.54
C GLU A 230 -21.03 6.11 14.15
N ILE A 231 -20.76 6.50 12.91
CA ILE A 231 -21.14 7.81 12.35
C ILE A 231 -22.66 7.98 12.40
N GLY A 232 -23.43 6.97 11.95
CA GLY A 232 -24.88 6.99 11.98
C GLY A 232 -25.47 7.08 13.40
N ALA A 233 -24.75 6.55 14.40
CA ALA A 233 -25.10 6.67 15.81
C ALA A 233 -24.63 7.98 16.46
N GLY A 234 -23.83 8.79 15.76
CA GLY A 234 -23.24 10.03 16.30
C GLY A 234 -22.18 9.80 17.37
N THR A 235 -21.59 8.59 17.42
CA THR A 235 -20.64 8.18 18.45
C THR A 235 -19.22 8.10 17.90
N LEU A 236 -18.24 8.50 18.71
CA LEU A 236 -16.83 8.24 18.43
C LEU A 236 -16.38 6.96 19.13
N GLY A 237 -16.69 5.82 18.51
CA GLY A 237 -16.34 4.49 19.01
C GLY A 237 -14.95 4.04 18.57
N ASP A 238 -14.70 2.73 18.70
CA ASP A 238 -13.39 2.14 18.44
C ASP A 238 -13.11 2.03 16.93
N ALA A 239 -14.14 1.87 16.10
CA ALA A 239 -13.96 1.84 14.66
C ALA A 239 -13.51 3.21 14.13
N CYS A 240 -14.12 4.30 14.60
CA CYS A 240 -13.68 5.65 14.25
C CYS A 240 -12.27 5.94 14.77
N ARG A 241 -11.91 5.50 15.99
CA ARG A 241 -10.53 5.61 16.50
C ARG A 241 -9.54 4.85 15.61
N ALA A 242 -9.83 3.59 15.27
CA ALA A 242 -9.01 2.80 14.37
C ALA A 242 -8.88 3.43 12.98
N TRP A 243 -9.95 4.05 12.46
CA TRP A 243 -9.93 4.79 11.20
C TRP A 243 -8.93 5.95 11.23
N VAL A 244 -8.97 6.77 12.29
CA VAL A 244 -8.07 7.92 12.38
C VAL A 244 -6.64 7.50 12.69
N SER A 245 -6.44 6.47 13.52
CA SER A 245 -5.11 5.88 13.71
C SER A 245 -4.54 5.37 12.39
N ALA A 246 -5.34 4.68 11.56
CA ALA A 246 -4.88 4.22 10.25
C ALA A 246 -4.48 5.38 9.33
N ALA A 247 -5.18 6.52 9.41
CA ALA A 247 -4.81 7.73 8.71
C ALA A 247 -3.43 8.24 9.19
N ALA A 248 -3.23 8.43 10.49
CA ALA A 248 -2.03 9.05 11.08
C ALA A 248 -0.69 8.35 10.75
N PHE A 249 -0.70 7.05 10.41
CA PHE A 249 0.52 6.27 10.17
C PHE A 249 0.84 5.98 8.70
N GLY A 250 0.13 6.59 7.73
CA GLY A 250 0.50 6.60 6.30
C GLY A 250 0.37 5.27 5.56
N LEU A 251 1.20 4.27 5.87
CA LEU A 251 1.15 2.93 5.26
C LEU A 251 -0.19 2.21 5.49
N PRO A 252 -0.77 2.19 6.71
CA PRO A 252 -2.12 1.65 6.91
C PRO A 252 -3.17 2.37 6.06
N ARG A 253 -3.03 3.70 5.89
CA ARG A 253 -3.89 4.49 5.02
C ARG A 253 -3.76 4.07 3.55
N ILE A 254 -2.55 3.88 3.03
CA ILE A 254 -2.31 3.35 1.67
C ILE A 254 -3.01 2.00 1.52
N MET A 255 -2.80 1.09 2.48
CA MET A 255 -3.38 -0.24 2.42
C MET A 255 -4.90 -0.21 2.47
N LEU A 256 -5.49 0.67 3.27
CA LEU A 256 -6.94 0.91 3.30
C LEU A 256 -7.44 1.37 1.93
N LEU A 257 -6.81 2.38 1.33
CA LEU A 257 -7.17 2.91 0.01
C LEU A 257 -7.07 1.83 -1.08
N VAL A 258 -6.04 0.98 -1.02
CA VAL A 258 -5.82 -0.12 -1.98
C VAL A 258 -6.85 -1.24 -1.81
N THR A 259 -7.20 -1.58 -0.56
CA THR A 259 -8.02 -2.76 -0.23
C THR A 259 -9.52 -2.48 -0.13
N ALA A 260 -9.94 -1.22 -0.03
CA ALA A 260 -11.34 -0.80 0.04
C ALA A 260 -12.16 -1.01 -1.25
N ARG A 261 -11.51 -1.41 -2.35
CA ARG A 261 -12.19 -1.75 -3.60
C ARG A 261 -12.65 -3.21 -3.54
N ASP A 262 -13.89 -3.47 -3.96
CA ASP A 262 -14.33 -4.83 -4.24
C ASP A 262 -13.44 -5.44 -5.32
N ARG A 263 -12.89 -6.62 -5.04
CA ARG A 263 -11.95 -7.30 -5.93
C ARG A 263 -12.39 -8.72 -6.22
N LYS A 264 -12.18 -9.12 -7.47
CA LYS A 264 -12.26 -10.52 -7.89
C LYS A 264 -10.98 -11.26 -7.48
N PRO A 265 -11.00 -12.59 -7.31
CA PRO A 265 -9.82 -13.37 -6.91
C PRO A 265 -8.53 -12.98 -7.64
N HIS A 266 -8.53 -13.03 -8.97
CA HIS A 266 -7.36 -12.68 -9.78
C HIS A 266 -6.77 -11.26 -9.60
N GLU A 267 -7.51 -10.33 -8.98
CA GLU A 267 -7.07 -8.96 -8.71
C GLU A 267 -6.30 -8.82 -7.39
N PHE A 268 -6.23 -9.89 -6.57
CA PHE A 268 -5.45 -9.91 -5.33
C PHE A 268 -3.95 -10.13 -5.56
N ALA A 269 -3.53 -10.62 -6.73
CA ALA A 269 -2.12 -10.96 -6.99
C ALA A 269 -1.17 -9.76 -6.80
N ILE A 270 -1.57 -8.54 -7.20
CA ILE A 270 -0.76 -7.33 -7.01
C ILE A 270 -0.67 -6.97 -5.53
N SER A 271 -1.79 -6.99 -4.80
CA SER A 271 -1.80 -6.70 -3.36
C SER A 271 -1.01 -7.73 -2.58
N ALA A 272 -1.07 -9.00 -2.98
CA ALA A 272 -0.27 -10.07 -2.40
C ALA A 272 1.23 -9.87 -2.67
N ALA A 273 1.61 -9.51 -3.90
CA ALA A 273 3.00 -9.17 -4.24
C ALA A 273 3.50 -7.96 -3.44
N LEU A 274 2.67 -6.93 -3.28
CA LEU A 274 2.99 -5.75 -2.48
C LEU A 274 3.21 -6.12 -1.01
N LEU A 275 2.30 -6.88 -0.40
CA LEU A 275 2.44 -7.35 0.99
C LEU A 275 3.70 -8.19 1.20
N LEU A 276 3.98 -9.11 0.26
CA LEU A 276 5.19 -9.92 0.28
C LEU A 276 6.45 -9.05 0.21
N TRP A 277 6.47 -8.09 -0.71
CA TRP A 277 7.58 -7.14 -0.85
C TRP A 277 7.74 -6.29 0.41
N THR A 278 6.68 -5.71 0.95
CA THR A 278 6.70 -4.93 2.19
C THR A 278 7.24 -5.75 3.36
N ASN A 279 6.78 -6.99 3.53
CA ASN A 279 7.26 -7.87 4.60
C ASN A 279 8.77 -8.14 4.49
N ARG A 280 9.27 -8.34 3.26
CA ARG A 280 10.70 -8.50 3.00
C ARG A 280 11.48 -7.22 3.27
N MET A 281 10.97 -6.06 2.86
CA MET A 281 11.62 -4.78 3.12
C MET A 281 11.71 -4.49 4.63
N VAL A 282 10.63 -4.71 5.39
CA VAL A 282 10.63 -4.60 6.85
C VAL A 282 11.65 -5.56 7.47
N SER A 283 11.72 -6.80 7.00
CA SER A 283 12.69 -7.79 7.49
C SER A 283 14.15 -7.39 7.21
N ARG A 284 14.41 -6.81 6.03
CA ARG A 284 15.74 -6.29 5.67
C ARG A 284 16.10 -5.06 6.50
N LEU A 285 15.17 -4.13 6.68
CA LEU A 285 15.35 -2.95 7.52
C LEU A 285 15.67 -3.32 8.97
N ARG A 286 14.93 -4.27 9.56
CA ARG A 286 15.22 -4.79 10.91
C ARG A 286 16.61 -5.40 11.02
N SER A 287 17.04 -6.13 9.98
CA SER A 287 18.39 -6.70 9.92
C SER A 287 19.48 -5.63 9.77
N ALA A 288 19.20 -4.55 9.05
CA ALA A 288 20.15 -3.47 8.79
C ALA A 288 20.31 -2.52 9.98
N PHE A 289 19.26 -2.32 10.78
CA PHE A 289 19.26 -1.41 11.94
C PHE A 289 18.82 -2.14 13.23
N PRO A 290 19.62 -3.08 13.76
CA PRO A 290 19.29 -3.81 14.98
C PRO A 290 19.22 -2.85 16.18
N GLY A 291 18.01 -2.57 16.65
CA GLY A 291 17.72 -1.69 17.79
C GLY A 291 17.29 -0.26 17.44
N GLY A 292 17.37 0.16 16.17
CA GLY A 292 17.03 1.52 15.72
C GLY A 292 15.53 1.78 15.54
N PHE A 293 14.71 0.73 15.57
CA PHE A 293 13.27 0.81 15.33
C PHE A 293 12.43 0.65 16.60
N THR A 294 12.96 0.61 17.81
CA THR A 294 12.13 0.32 19.02
C THR A 294 10.94 1.27 19.23
N ALA A 295 11.03 2.54 18.79
CA ALA A 295 9.92 3.49 18.82
C ALA A 295 8.87 3.24 17.71
N LEU A 296 9.31 2.67 16.59
CA LEU A 296 8.47 2.24 15.49
C LEU A 296 8.09 0.77 15.60
N ASP A 297 8.67 0.00 16.51
CA ASP A 297 8.45 -1.44 16.59
C ASP A 297 7.02 -1.70 16.97
N GLU A 298 6.42 -0.94 17.89
CA GLU A 298 5.00 -1.10 18.21
C GLU A 298 4.08 -0.66 17.07
N PRO A 299 4.25 0.50 16.39
CA PRO A 299 3.50 0.84 15.18
C PRO A 299 3.75 -0.06 13.96
N LEU A 300 4.98 -0.52 13.71
CA LEU A 300 5.37 -1.43 12.62
C LEU A 300 4.90 -2.85 12.92
N ARG A 301 4.95 -3.25 14.20
CA ARG A 301 4.32 -4.45 14.71
C ARG A 301 2.83 -4.29 14.50
N GLN A 302 2.11 -3.35 15.09
CA GLN A 302 0.69 -3.06 14.81
C GLN A 302 0.36 -2.77 13.33
N MET A 303 1.30 -2.44 12.46
CA MET A 303 1.10 -2.31 11.02
C MET A 303 1.20 -3.67 10.33
N VAL A 304 2.23 -4.45 10.65
CA VAL A 304 2.41 -5.83 10.19
C VAL A 304 1.31 -6.68 10.82
N GLU A 305 1.21 -6.74 12.13
CA GLU A 305 0.17 -7.33 12.97
C GLU A 305 -1.23 -6.72 12.75
N GLY A 306 -1.48 -5.42 12.67
CA GLY A 306 -2.85 -4.90 12.45
C GLY A 306 -3.42 -5.24 11.06
N LEU A 307 -2.56 -5.31 10.03
CA LEU A 307 -2.94 -5.83 8.72
C LEU A 307 -2.78 -7.37 8.62
N SER A 308 -1.99 -8.02 9.48
CA SER A 308 -1.59 -9.44 9.36
C SER A 308 -1.83 -10.35 10.58
N LEU A 309 -2.40 -9.91 11.71
CA LEU A 309 -2.42 -10.62 13.00
C LEU A 309 -3.22 -11.92 12.99
N ALA A 310 -4.02 -12.19 11.96
CA ALA A 310 -4.63 -13.51 11.83
C ALA A 310 -4.20 -14.26 10.56
N VAL A 311 -3.34 -13.68 9.72
CA VAL A 311 -3.14 -14.20 8.35
C VAL A 311 -1.70 -14.52 8.02
N LEU A 312 -0.73 -13.85 8.65
CA LEU A 312 0.69 -14.21 8.50
C LEU A 312 1.22 -15.07 9.67
N THR A 313 0.58 -15.05 10.85
CA THR A 313 0.99 -15.87 12.01
C THR A 313 0.25 -17.20 12.11
N GLY A 314 -0.83 -17.41 11.34
CA GLY A 314 -1.66 -18.61 11.46
C GLY A 314 -2.44 -18.70 12.78
N GLU A 315 -2.45 -17.64 13.58
CA GLU A 315 -3.27 -17.53 14.79
C GLU A 315 -4.67 -17.06 14.40
N ASP A 316 -5.43 -17.99 13.82
CA ASP A 316 -6.88 -18.20 13.99
C ASP A 316 -7.32 -19.33 13.05
N ALA A 317 -7.07 -20.56 13.50
CA ALA A 317 -7.81 -21.78 13.18
C ALA A 317 -7.73 -22.75 14.36
#